data_AF-A0AA36G3Q5-F1
#
_entry.id   AF-A0AA36G3Q5-F1
#
_cell.length_a   1.000
_cell.length_b   1.000
_cell.length_c   1.000
_cell.angle_alpha   90.00
_cell.angle_beta   90.00
_cell.angle_gamma   90.00
#
_symmetry.space_group_name_H-M   'P 1'
#
loop_
_entity.id
_entity.type
_entity.pdbx_description
1 polymer ?
#
loop_
_entity_poly.entity_id
_entity_poly.type
_entity_poly.pdbx_seq_one_letter_code
_entity_poly.pdbx_strand_id
1 'polypeptide(L)'
;MDLRKVIAELELKQRDEKWNGESIEVLERKEEKARNIIDTATQKIGEETGKGREIEGNIAKLSVELKSDKYRQIEQRLKKKLVEKVVAEYTKEDLTDYAQRMEGALMKFHQEKMEAVNEILENLWRRVYRGTDIDTIQIRSEMSGTGSRSKYDYRVMMVLDNKLELEMRDRCSAGQKMLASILIRIALSDVFGGQCSILALDEPTTNLDVQKIDDMAEMLVDLINARSVDGGDRAARAFQLIIITHDERFVSTLRRHARPEIIYHVAKDVNGKSRLTQERMNA
;
A
#
# COMPACT_ATOMS: atom_id res chain seq x y z
N MET A 1 -100.66 -76.61 -69.63
CA MET A 1 -99.62 -75.62 -69.27
C MET A 1 -98.84 -76.21 -68.11
N ASP A 2 -97.61 -76.61 -68.37
CA ASP A 2 -96.86 -77.54 -67.52
C ASP A 2 -96.19 -76.78 -66.36
N LEU A 3 -96.85 -76.78 -65.19
CA LEU A 3 -96.42 -76.12 -63.96
C LEU A 3 -95.01 -76.55 -63.52
N ARG A 4 -94.54 -77.72 -63.96
CA ARG A 4 -93.15 -78.17 -63.73
C ARG A 4 -92.12 -77.33 -64.49
N LYS A 5 -92.46 -76.80 -65.67
CA LYS A 5 -91.59 -75.90 -66.43
C LYS A 5 -91.46 -74.54 -65.77
N VAL A 6 -92.56 -74.01 -65.22
CA VAL A 6 -92.56 -72.70 -64.55
C VAL A 6 -91.81 -72.78 -63.21
N ILE A 7 -91.97 -73.86 -62.45
CA ILE A 7 -91.16 -74.10 -61.23
C ILE A 7 -89.69 -74.26 -61.61
N ALA A 8 -89.35 -75.02 -62.66
CA ALA A 8 -87.98 -75.17 -63.11
C ALA A 8 -87.35 -73.84 -63.59
N GLU A 9 -88.12 -72.98 -64.29
CA GLU A 9 -87.66 -71.65 -64.72
C GLU A 9 -87.50 -70.68 -63.54
N LEU A 10 -88.39 -70.73 -62.55
CA LEU A 10 -88.30 -69.91 -61.35
C LEU A 10 -87.17 -70.37 -60.42
N GLU A 11 -86.95 -71.68 -60.28
CA GLU A 11 -85.78 -72.24 -59.57
C GLU A 11 -84.47 -71.92 -60.28
N LEU A 12 -84.45 -71.89 -61.63
CA LEU A 12 -83.28 -71.43 -62.39
C LEU A 12 -83.00 -69.95 -62.15
N LYS A 13 -84.03 -69.10 -62.18
CA LYS A 13 -83.90 -67.66 -61.92
C LYS A 13 -83.50 -67.37 -60.47
N GLN A 14 -84.00 -68.14 -59.49
CA GLN A 14 -83.58 -68.03 -58.09
C GLN A 14 -82.14 -68.54 -57.85
N ARG A 15 -81.66 -69.47 -58.70
CA ARG A 15 -80.29 -69.98 -58.63
C ARG A 15 -79.28 -68.99 -59.22
N ASP A 16 -79.69 -68.23 -60.23
CA ASP A 16 -78.84 -67.23 -60.91
C ASP A 16 -78.85 -65.86 -60.22
N GLU A 17 -79.92 -65.50 -59.49
CA GLU A 17 -79.93 -64.31 -58.63
C GLU A 17 -79.44 -64.63 -57.21
N LYS A 18 -78.20 -65.12 -57.09
CA LYS A 18 -77.48 -65.01 -55.80
C LYS A 18 -77.02 -63.57 -55.64
N TRP A 19 -77.50 -62.91 -54.59
CA TRP A 19 -76.99 -61.60 -54.16
C TRP A 19 -75.45 -61.61 -54.14
N ASN A 20 -74.83 -60.85 -55.05
CA ASN A 20 -73.38 -60.72 -55.22
C ASN A 20 -72.82 -59.48 -54.49
N GLY A 21 -73.63 -58.90 -53.59
CA GLY A 21 -73.17 -57.87 -52.66
C GLY A 21 -72.37 -58.51 -51.54
N GLU A 22 -71.37 -57.79 -51.03
CA GLU A 22 -70.64 -58.24 -49.83
C GLU A 22 -71.60 -58.35 -48.63
N SER A 23 -71.50 -59.43 -47.84
CA SER A 23 -72.32 -59.66 -46.64
C SER A 23 -72.39 -58.41 -45.75
N ILE A 24 -73.54 -58.14 -45.12
CA ILE A 24 -73.71 -57.02 -44.18
C ILE A 24 -72.62 -57.08 -43.10
N GLU A 25 -72.29 -58.27 -42.60
CA GLU A 25 -71.19 -58.49 -41.65
C GLU A 25 -69.80 -58.07 -42.18
N VAL A 26 -69.57 -58.17 -43.50
CA VAL A 26 -68.31 -57.77 -44.15
C VAL A 26 -68.26 -56.26 -44.31
N LEU A 27 -69.38 -55.62 -44.66
CA LEU A 27 -69.50 -54.17 -44.73
C LEU A 27 -69.39 -53.54 -43.33
N GLU A 28 -70.01 -54.13 -42.31
CA GLU A 28 -69.89 -53.72 -40.91
C GLU A 28 -68.44 -53.84 -40.42
N ARG A 29 -67.73 -54.93 -40.75
CA ARG A 29 -66.29 -55.06 -40.44
C ARG A 29 -65.42 -54.02 -41.17
N LYS A 30 -65.77 -53.65 -42.41
CA LYS A 30 -65.05 -52.60 -43.15
C LYS A 30 -65.35 -51.22 -42.57
N GLU A 31 -66.60 -50.95 -42.19
CA GLU A 31 -67.01 -49.73 -41.50
C GLU A 31 -66.30 -49.60 -40.15
N GLU A 32 -66.29 -50.67 -39.34
CA GLU A 32 -65.59 -50.72 -38.05
C GLU A 32 -64.09 -50.51 -38.20
N LYS A 33 -63.46 -51.12 -39.21
CA LYS A 33 -62.04 -50.86 -39.54
C LYS A 33 -61.81 -49.41 -39.97
N ALA A 34 -62.66 -48.85 -40.81
CA ALA A 34 -62.55 -47.46 -41.25
C ALA A 34 -62.74 -46.49 -40.07
N ARG A 35 -63.70 -46.78 -39.19
CA ARG A 35 -63.99 -46.01 -37.98
C ARG A 35 -62.82 -46.06 -37.00
N ASN A 36 -62.25 -47.24 -36.77
CA ASN A 36 -61.04 -47.40 -35.96
C ASN A 36 -59.85 -46.61 -36.55
N ILE A 37 -59.63 -46.64 -37.86
CA ILE A 37 -58.56 -45.86 -38.52
C ILE A 37 -58.81 -44.35 -38.34
N ILE A 38 -60.05 -43.90 -38.52
CA ILE A 38 -60.43 -42.50 -38.29
C ILE A 38 -60.19 -42.11 -36.84
N ASP A 39 -60.58 -42.94 -35.87
CA ASP A 39 -60.38 -42.67 -34.44
C ASP A 39 -58.88 -42.63 -34.09
N THR A 40 -58.08 -43.56 -34.62
CA THR A 40 -56.62 -43.54 -34.40
C THR A 40 -55.96 -42.32 -35.05
N ALA A 41 -56.40 -41.93 -36.24
CA ALA A 41 -55.90 -40.74 -36.93
C ALA A 41 -56.30 -39.46 -36.18
N THR A 42 -57.54 -39.39 -35.68
CA THR A 42 -58.06 -38.25 -34.92
C THR A 42 -57.32 -38.11 -33.58
N GLN A 43 -57.03 -39.23 -32.91
CA GLN A 43 -56.23 -39.24 -31.68
C GLN A 43 -54.80 -38.75 -31.95
N LYS A 44 -54.13 -39.26 -33.00
CA LYS A 44 -52.79 -38.80 -33.38
C LYS A 44 -52.77 -37.32 -33.76
N ILE A 45 -53.77 -36.84 -34.48
CA ILE A 45 -53.93 -35.41 -34.79
C ILE A 45 -54.06 -34.61 -33.49
N GLY A 46 -54.87 -35.08 -32.53
CA GLY A 46 -55.02 -34.44 -31.22
C GLY A 46 -53.69 -34.38 -30.43
N GLU A 47 -52.94 -35.48 -30.38
CA GLU A 47 -51.64 -35.56 -29.70
C GLU A 47 -50.60 -34.63 -30.34
N GLU A 48 -50.45 -34.68 -31.66
CA GLU A 48 -49.49 -33.81 -32.37
C GLU A 48 -49.91 -32.33 -32.30
N THR A 49 -51.21 -32.03 -32.34
CA THR A 49 -51.71 -30.66 -32.13
C THR A 49 -51.45 -30.18 -30.69
N GLY A 50 -51.57 -31.06 -29.70
CA GLY A 50 -51.24 -30.78 -28.31
C GLY A 50 -49.75 -30.45 -28.11
N LYS A 51 -48.87 -31.29 -28.65
CA LYS A 51 -47.41 -31.05 -28.68
C LYS A 51 -47.07 -29.74 -29.39
N GLY A 52 -47.73 -29.47 -30.53
CA GLY A 52 -47.58 -28.23 -31.27
C GLY A 52 -47.88 -26.99 -30.42
N ARG A 53 -49.02 -26.99 -29.73
CA ARG A 53 -49.39 -25.88 -28.81
C ARG A 53 -48.42 -25.71 -27.65
N GLU A 54 -47.91 -26.81 -27.10
CA GLU A 54 -46.94 -26.74 -25.99
C GLU A 54 -45.62 -26.11 -26.46
N ILE A 55 -45.13 -26.52 -27.63
CA ILE A 55 -43.93 -25.94 -28.25
C ILE A 55 -44.15 -24.46 -28.56
N GLU A 56 -45.29 -24.08 -29.14
CA GLU A 56 -45.64 -22.67 -29.37
C GLU A 56 -45.70 -21.86 -28.08
N GLY A 57 -46.30 -22.41 -27.02
CA GLY A 57 -46.34 -21.80 -25.70
C GLY A 57 -44.95 -21.59 -25.11
N ASN A 58 -44.05 -22.56 -25.29
CA ASN A 58 -42.65 -22.47 -24.84
C ASN A 58 -41.86 -21.45 -25.65
N ILE A 59 -42.04 -21.40 -26.97
CA ILE A 59 -41.44 -20.39 -27.84
C ILE A 59 -41.90 -18.99 -27.42
N ALA A 60 -43.20 -18.81 -27.12
CA ALA A 60 -43.73 -17.53 -26.66
C ALA A 60 -43.12 -17.10 -25.32
N LYS A 61 -43.05 -18.01 -24.34
CA LYS A 61 -42.41 -17.76 -23.03
C LYS A 61 -40.94 -17.37 -23.18
N LEU A 62 -40.16 -18.16 -23.91
CA LEU A 62 -38.74 -17.88 -24.16
C LEU A 62 -38.52 -16.57 -24.92
N SER A 63 -39.41 -16.24 -25.86
CA SER A 63 -39.36 -14.97 -26.60
C SER A 63 -39.61 -13.76 -25.71
N VAL A 64 -40.52 -13.87 -24.74
CA VAL A 64 -40.76 -12.82 -23.74
C VAL A 64 -39.56 -12.70 -22.80
N GLU A 65 -39.01 -13.84 -22.35
CA GLU A 65 -37.84 -13.85 -21.48
C GLU A 65 -36.60 -13.23 -22.17
N LEU A 66 -36.35 -13.56 -23.44
CA LEU A 66 -35.30 -12.94 -24.26
C LEU A 66 -35.44 -11.42 -24.38
N LYS A 67 -36.68 -10.92 -24.38
CA LYS A 67 -36.98 -9.47 -24.43
C LYS A 67 -36.95 -8.80 -23.07
N SER A 68 -36.89 -9.56 -21.97
CA SER A 68 -36.79 -9.00 -20.63
C SER A 68 -35.51 -8.17 -20.47
N ASP A 69 -35.54 -7.19 -19.57
CA ASP A 69 -34.37 -6.35 -19.28
C ASP A 69 -33.15 -7.16 -18.84
N LYS A 70 -33.34 -8.40 -18.38
CA LYS A 70 -32.25 -9.31 -18.02
C LYS A 70 -31.43 -9.76 -19.24
N TYR A 71 -32.05 -10.02 -20.39
CA TYR A 71 -31.37 -10.55 -21.57
C TYR A 71 -31.26 -9.55 -22.74
N ARG A 72 -32.16 -8.56 -22.81
CA ARG A 72 -32.24 -7.58 -23.92
C ARG A 72 -30.94 -6.80 -24.19
N GLN A 73 -30.14 -6.56 -23.17
CA GLN A 73 -28.86 -5.84 -23.26
C GLN A 73 -27.70 -6.64 -22.66
N ILE A 74 -27.81 -7.98 -22.64
CA ILE A 74 -26.80 -8.85 -22.01
C ILE A 74 -25.44 -8.68 -22.66
N GLU A 75 -25.37 -8.55 -23.99
CA GLU A 75 -24.12 -8.37 -24.73
C GLU A 75 -23.44 -7.03 -24.39
N GLN A 76 -24.21 -5.94 -24.34
CA GLN A 76 -23.69 -4.62 -23.98
C GLN A 76 -23.19 -4.60 -22.53
N ARG A 77 -23.95 -5.19 -21.60
CA ARG A 77 -23.55 -5.32 -20.19
C ARG A 77 -22.32 -6.21 -20.03
N LEU A 78 -22.25 -7.32 -20.77
CA LEU A 78 -21.08 -8.20 -20.78
C LEU A 78 -19.84 -7.46 -21.28
N LYS A 79 -19.95 -6.74 -22.40
CA LYS A 79 -18.84 -5.91 -22.93
C LYS A 79 -18.38 -4.87 -21.89
N LYS A 80 -19.31 -4.14 -21.28
CA LYS A 80 -18.98 -3.16 -20.23
C LYS A 80 -18.29 -3.82 -19.03
N LYS A 81 -18.79 -4.96 -18.55
CA LYS A 81 -18.19 -5.69 -17.43
C LYS A 81 -16.83 -6.29 -17.78
N LEU A 82 -16.63 -6.72 -19.02
CA LEU A 82 -15.34 -7.19 -19.50
C LEU A 82 -14.31 -6.05 -19.49
N VAL A 83 -14.68 -4.87 -19.99
CA VAL A 83 -13.83 -3.68 -19.94
C VAL A 83 -13.52 -3.30 -18.49
N GLU A 84 -14.52 -3.23 -17.61
CA GLU A 84 -14.31 -2.95 -16.17
C GLU A 84 -13.36 -3.96 -15.52
N LYS A 85 -13.51 -5.25 -15.83
CA LYS A 85 -12.61 -6.30 -15.33
C LYS A 85 -11.18 -6.09 -15.80
N VAL A 86 -10.98 -5.89 -17.09
CA VAL A 86 -9.64 -5.71 -17.70
C VAL A 86 -8.98 -4.46 -17.12
N VAL A 87 -9.71 -3.35 -17.02
CA VAL A 87 -9.20 -2.11 -16.40
C VAL A 87 -8.84 -2.33 -14.93
N ALA A 88 -9.65 -3.05 -14.16
CA ALA A 88 -9.35 -3.36 -12.76
C ALA A 88 -8.12 -4.26 -12.61
N GLU A 89 -7.91 -5.21 -13.52
CA GLU A 89 -6.71 -6.07 -13.54
C GLU A 89 -5.44 -5.24 -13.80
N TYR A 90 -5.46 -4.37 -14.81
CA TYR A 90 -4.34 -3.45 -15.05
C TYR A 90 -4.11 -2.46 -13.89
N THR A 91 -5.19 -1.90 -13.33
CA THR A 91 -5.09 -0.99 -12.18
C THR A 91 -4.44 -1.67 -10.97
N LYS A 92 -4.78 -2.94 -10.72
CA LYS A 92 -4.16 -3.72 -9.65
C LYS A 92 -2.67 -3.92 -9.91
N GLU A 93 -2.28 -4.25 -11.13
CA GLU A 93 -0.88 -4.43 -11.53
C GLU A 93 -0.09 -3.12 -11.35
N ASP A 94 -0.62 -2.01 -11.86
CA ASP A 94 -0.02 -0.68 -11.71
C ASP A 94 0.15 -0.31 -10.24
N LEU A 95 -0.90 -0.46 -9.42
CA LEU A 95 -0.82 -0.16 -7.98
C LEU A 95 0.23 -1.01 -7.26
N THR A 96 0.40 -2.27 -7.68
CA THR A 96 1.41 -3.18 -7.12
C THR A 96 2.82 -2.71 -7.50
N ASP A 97 3.05 -2.35 -8.76
CA ASP A 97 4.35 -1.81 -9.22
C ASP A 97 4.67 -0.48 -8.54
N TYR A 98 3.71 0.44 -8.45
CA TYR A 98 3.89 1.72 -7.75
C TYR A 98 4.26 1.52 -6.27
N ALA A 99 3.60 0.60 -5.57
CA ALA A 99 3.92 0.31 -4.18
C ALA A 99 5.36 -0.20 -4.02
N GLN A 100 5.78 -1.14 -4.87
CA GLN A 100 7.14 -1.69 -4.84
C GLN A 100 8.21 -0.62 -5.15
N ARG A 101 7.97 0.22 -6.17
CA ARG A 101 8.90 1.29 -6.54
C ARG A 101 8.99 2.36 -5.44
N MET A 102 7.86 2.71 -4.82
CA MET A 102 7.83 3.66 -3.71
C MET A 102 8.60 3.14 -2.51
N GLU A 103 8.43 1.86 -2.15
CA GLU A 103 9.20 1.22 -1.08
C GLU A 103 10.70 1.23 -1.39
N GLY A 104 11.09 0.84 -2.61
CA GLY A 104 12.50 0.89 -3.03
C GLY A 104 13.09 2.29 -3.00
N ALA A 105 12.34 3.31 -3.44
CA ALA A 105 12.77 4.70 -3.37
C ALA A 105 12.93 5.19 -1.92
N LEU A 106 12.03 4.78 -1.01
CA LEU A 106 12.09 5.12 0.40
C LEU A 106 13.30 4.47 1.09
N MET A 107 13.56 3.18 0.82
CA MET A 107 14.74 2.48 1.34
C MET A 107 16.03 3.14 0.88
N LYS A 108 16.12 3.47 -0.41
CA LYS A 108 17.28 4.17 -0.99
C LYS A 108 17.47 5.56 -0.35
N PHE A 109 16.40 6.34 -0.24
CA PHE A 109 16.47 7.65 0.42
C PHE A 109 16.95 7.53 1.87
N HIS A 110 16.43 6.55 2.63
CA HIS A 110 16.85 6.31 4.00
C HIS A 110 18.34 5.97 4.09
N GLN A 111 18.83 5.06 3.24
CA GLN A 111 20.24 4.70 3.17
C GLN A 111 21.13 5.92 2.87
N GLU A 112 20.82 6.68 1.82
CA GLU A 112 21.57 7.88 1.44
C GLU A 112 21.62 8.91 2.57
N LYS A 113 20.51 9.08 3.30
CA LYS A 113 20.45 10.00 4.44
C LYS A 113 21.29 9.54 5.62
N MET A 114 21.27 8.24 5.96
CA MET A 114 22.10 7.71 7.04
C MET A 114 23.59 7.75 6.70
N GLU A 115 23.96 7.50 5.44
CA GLU A 115 25.33 7.66 4.95
C GLU A 115 25.80 9.11 5.10
N ALA A 116 24.99 10.08 4.67
CA ALA A 116 25.31 11.51 4.83
C ALA A 116 25.44 11.93 6.31
N VAL A 117 24.58 11.41 7.20
CA VAL A 117 24.69 11.66 8.65
C VAL A 117 26.00 11.11 9.17
N ASN A 118 26.37 9.88 8.80
CA ASN A 118 27.60 9.25 9.27
C ASN A 118 28.87 9.95 8.76
N GLU A 119 28.86 10.46 7.53
CA GLU A 119 29.98 11.23 6.99
C GLU A 119 30.22 12.51 7.79
N ILE A 120 29.16 13.27 8.09
CA ILE A 120 29.27 14.49 8.90
C ILE A 120 29.69 14.13 10.32
N LEU A 121 29.09 13.09 10.90
CA LEU A 121 29.38 12.65 12.26
C LEU A 121 30.83 12.21 12.43
N GLU A 122 31.38 11.46 11.48
CA GLU A 122 32.79 11.04 11.47
C GLU A 122 33.74 12.24 11.40
N ASN A 123 33.45 13.19 10.51
CA ASN A 123 34.25 14.41 10.37
C ASN A 123 34.21 15.28 11.63
N LEU A 124 33.03 15.45 12.23
CA LEU A 124 32.88 16.20 13.48
C LEU A 124 33.59 15.50 14.64
N TRP A 125 33.41 14.19 14.79
CA TRP A 125 34.03 13.42 15.87
C TRP A 125 35.54 13.55 15.85
N ARG A 126 36.18 13.34 14.68
CA ARG A 126 37.65 13.44 14.55
C ARG A 126 38.22 14.82 14.83
N ARG A 127 37.44 15.88 14.56
CA ARG A 127 37.87 17.27 14.81
C ARG A 127 37.77 17.64 16.29
N VAL A 128 36.80 17.06 16.97
CA VAL A 128 36.31 17.55 18.27
C VAL A 128 36.75 16.62 19.40
N TYR A 129 36.69 15.31 19.22
CA TYR A 129 37.13 14.34 20.23
C TYR A 129 38.65 14.25 20.32
N ARG A 130 39.19 14.42 21.52
CA ARG A 130 40.65 14.41 21.79
C ARG A 130 41.17 13.09 22.36
N GLY A 131 40.29 12.17 22.70
CA GLY A 131 40.69 10.86 23.22
C GLY A 131 41.26 9.97 22.11
N THR A 132 42.18 9.07 22.48
CA THR A 132 42.81 8.10 21.56
C THR A 132 42.10 6.75 21.54
N ASP A 133 41.05 6.59 22.34
CA ASP A 133 40.30 5.34 22.51
C ASP A 133 39.23 5.12 21.45
N ILE A 134 38.70 6.18 20.82
CA ILE A 134 37.62 6.10 19.84
C ILE A 134 37.98 6.92 18.58
N ASP A 135 38.20 6.24 17.46
CA ASP A 135 38.53 6.85 16.16
C ASP A 135 37.35 7.65 15.58
N THR A 136 36.15 7.04 15.61
CA THR A 136 34.93 7.63 15.06
C THR A 136 33.69 6.96 15.65
N ILE A 137 32.53 7.59 15.45
CA ILE A 137 31.22 7.03 15.79
C ILE A 137 30.30 7.05 14.58
N GLN A 138 29.42 6.07 14.48
CA GLN A 138 28.50 5.89 13.36
C GLN A 138 27.15 5.36 13.85
N ILE A 139 26.07 5.77 13.19
CA ILE A 139 24.73 5.24 13.40
C ILE A 139 24.51 4.10 12.40
N ARG A 140 24.25 2.90 12.92
CA ARG A 140 23.81 1.75 12.12
C ARG A 140 22.29 1.66 12.17
N SER A 141 21.66 1.49 11.01
CA SER A 141 20.23 1.20 10.89
C SER A 141 20.03 -0.18 10.28
N GLU A 142 19.41 -1.09 11.02
CA GLU A 142 19.04 -2.43 10.56
C GLU A 142 17.52 -2.51 10.36
N MET A 143 17.08 -3.07 9.24
CA MET A 143 15.65 -3.28 9.00
C MET A 143 15.19 -4.54 9.75
N SER A 144 14.26 -4.39 10.69
CA SER A 144 13.73 -5.48 11.50
C SER A 144 12.29 -5.83 11.11
N GLY A 145 12.15 -6.88 10.29
CA GLY A 145 10.86 -7.51 10.00
C GLY A 145 10.48 -7.52 8.52
N THR A 146 9.64 -8.49 8.17
CA THR A 146 9.18 -8.80 6.79
C THR A 146 7.76 -8.32 6.50
N GLY A 147 7.25 -7.36 7.27
CA GLY A 147 5.88 -6.84 7.14
C GLY A 147 5.76 -5.58 6.28
N SER A 148 4.53 -5.22 5.89
CA SER A 148 4.13 -4.05 5.07
C SER A 148 4.58 -2.67 5.59
N ARG A 149 5.24 -2.60 6.74
CA ARG A 149 5.80 -1.36 7.29
C ARG A 149 7.22 -1.64 7.76
N SER A 150 8.20 -1.08 7.04
CA SER A 150 9.62 -1.20 7.36
C SER A 150 9.87 -0.62 8.76
N LYS A 151 10.25 -1.49 9.69
CA LYS A 151 10.70 -1.10 11.03
C LYS A 151 12.22 -1.07 11.00
N TYR A 152 12.81 -0.02 11.57
CA TYR A 152 14.25 0.15 11.63
C TYR A 152 14.69 0.18 13.09
N ASP A 153 15.70 -0.62 13.40
CA ASP A 153 16.41 -0.58 14.68
C ASP A 153 17.71 0.20 14.49
N TYR A 154 17.93 1.20 15.34
CA TYR A 154 19.09 2.08 15.28
C TYR A 154 20.02 1.80 16.45
N ARG A 155 21.32 1.74 16.16
CA ARG A 155 22.37 1.60 17.17
C ARG A 155 23.50 2.58 16.88
N VAL A 156 24.04 3.18 17.93
CA VAL A 156 25.23 4.02 17.82
C VAL A 156 26.44 3.13 18.08
N MET A 157 27.31 3.04 17.09
CA MET A 157 28.53 2.27 17.10
C MET A 157 29.73 3.21 17.23
N MET A 158 30.74 2.79 17.97
CA MET A 158 32.06 3.39 17.99
C MET A 158 33.04 2.48 17.24
N VAL A 159 33.98 3.09 16.55
CA VAL A 159 35.08 2.41 15.87
C VAL A 159 36.35 2.70 16.66
N LEU A 160 37.04 1.64 17.07
CA LEU A 160 38.33 1.75 17.76
C LEU A 160 39.49 1.86 16.76
N ASP A 161 40.68 2.17 17.27
CA ASP A 161 41.94 2.27 16.52
C ASP A 161 42.26 1.04 15.66
N ASN A 162 41.97 -0.15 16.18
CA ASN A 162 42.14 -1.44 15.54
C ASN A 162 41.00 -1.79 14.54
N LYS A 163 40.13 -0.83 14.21
CA LYS A 163 38.96 -0.98 13.32
C LYS A 163 37.88 -1.93 13.85
N LEU A 164 37.88 -2.22 15.16
CA LEU A 164 36.78 -2.94 15.79
C LEU A 164 35.57 -2.01 15.97
N GLU A 165 34.39 -2.44 15.52
CA GLU A 165 33.13 -1.76 15.77
C GLU A 165 32.45 -2.31 17.02
N LEU A 166 32.10 -1.42 17.96
CA LEU A 166 31.41 -1.78 19.20
C LEU A 166 30.20 -0.87 19.41
N GLU A 167 29.11 -1.42 19.95
CA GLU A 167 27.97 -0.60 20.36
C GLU A 167 28.36 0.29 21.54
N MET A 168 28.09 1.60 21.43
CA MET A 168 28.40 2.61 22.46
C MET A 168 27.53 2.47 23.71
N ARG A 169 26.36 1.86 23.57
CA ARG A 169 25.42 1.66 24.67
C ARG A 169 26.13 0.92 25.81
N ASP A 170 26.06 1.50 27.00
CA ASP A 170 26.67 1.00 28.24
C ASP A 170 28.19 0.83 28.22
N ARG A 171 28.88 1.29 27.17
CA ARG A 171 30.34 1.21 27.01
C ARG A 171 31.06 2.56 26.97
N CYS A 172 30.31 3.66 27.05
CA CYS A 172 30.85 5.01 26.99
C CYS A 172 30.69 5.76 28.31
N SER A 173 31.65 6.66 28.60
CA SER A 173 31.59 7.57 29.74
C SER A 173 30.47 8.61 29.58
N ALA A 174 30.13 9.30 30.68
CA ALA A 174 29.13 10.37 30.65
C ALA A 174 29.50 11.49 29.67
N GLY A 175 30.78 11.89 29.62
CA GLY A 175 31.28 12.89 28.67
C GLY A 175 31.18 12.45 27.22
N GLN A 176 31.57 11.21 26.91
CA GLN A 176 31.44 10.64 25.56
C GLN A 176 29.98 10.56 25.10
N LYS A 177 29.06 10.14 25.99
CA LYS A 177 27.63 10.08 25.71
C LYS A 177 27.06 11.45 25.38
N MET A 178 27.45 12.47 26.15
CA MET A 178 26.96 13.82 25.93
C MET A 178 27.53 14.44 24.65
N LEU A 179 28.84 14.30 24.41
CA LEU A 179 29.47 14.75 23.15
C LEU A 179 28.82 14.07 21.94
N ALA A 180 28.70 12.74 21.95
CA ALA A 180 28.05 11.99 20.88
C ALA A 180 26.63 12.48 20.63
N SER A 181 25.86 12.74 21.70
CA SER A 181 24.48 13.25 21.57
C SER A 181 24.41 14.60 20.88
N ILE A 182 25.32 15.52 21.19
CA ILE A 182 25.38 16.85 20.56
C ILE A 182 25.77 16.72 19.09
N LEU A 183 26.84 15.98 18.78
CA LEU A 183 27.32 15.81 17.42
C LEU A 183 26.28 15.10 16.52
N ILE A 184 25.56 14.11 17.06
CA ILE A 184 24.46 13.44 16.34
C ILE A 184 23.35 14.45 16.02
N ARG A 185 22.94 15.30 16.97
CA ARG A 185 21.90 16.32 16.72
C ARG A 185 22.31 17.31 15.63
N ILE A 186 23.57 17.69 15.62
CA ILE A 186 24.13 18.58 14.59
C ILE A 186 24.12 17.88 13.23
N ALA A 187 24.63 16.66 13.13
CA ALA A 187 24.65 15.90 11.88
C ALA A 187 23.23 15.68 11.32
N LEU A 188 22.26 15.36 12.19
CA LEU A 188 20.85 15.26 11.81
C LEU A 188 20.29 16.61 11.33
N SER A 189 20.60 17.70 12.03
CA SER A 189 20.16 19.05 11.63
C SER A 189 20.69 19.44 10.25
N ASP A 190 21.91 19.05 9.89
CA ASP A 190 22.46 19.34 8.57
C ASP A 190 21.80 18.57 7.45
N VAL A 191 21.55 17.29 7.68
CA VAL A 191 21.02 16.39 6.66
C VAL A 191 19.52 16.63 6.44
N PHE A 192 18.79 16.97 7.51
CA PHE A 192 17.33 17.09 7.51
C PHE A 192 16.79 18.53 7.67
N GLY A 193 17.56 19.44 8.27
CA GLY A 193 17.11 20.79 8.69
C GLY A 193 17.19 21.89 7.63
N GLY A 194 17.68 21.61 6.42
CA GLY A 194 17.66 22.58 5.32
C GLY A 194 18.67 23.74 5.48
N GLN A 195 18.21 25.00 5.32
CA GLN A 195 19.06 26.20 5.31
C GLN A 195 19.18 26.92 6.66
N CYS A 196 18.45 26.48 7.69
CA CYS A 196 18.46 27.09 9.02
C CYS A 196 18.72 26.01 10.08
N SER A 197 19.91 26.04 10.68
CA SER A 197 20.28 25.10 11.75
C SER A 197 20.34 25.88 13.07
N ILE A 198 19.26 25.82 13.84
CA ILE A 198 19.24 26.33 15.21
C ILE A 198 19.43 25.14 16.15
N LEU A 199 20.45 25.22 17.00
CA LEU A 199 20.69 24.23 18.05
C LEU A 199 20.59 24.93 19.42
N ALA A 200 19.72 24.42 20.28
CA ALA A 200 19.65 24.85 21.68
C ALA A 200 20.21 23.74 22.59
N LEU A 201 21.20 24.08 23.41
CA LEU A 201 21.78 23.22 24.43
C LEU A 201 21.39 23.76 25.80
N ASP A 202 20.56 23.01 26.52
CA ASP A 202 20.13 23.34 27.87
C ASP A 202 20.96 22.56 28.89
N GLU A 203 21.70 23.31 29.73
CA GLU A 203 22.67 22.85 30.71
C GLU A 203 23.59 21.72 30.19
N PRO A 204 24.36 21.99 29.12
CA PRO A 204 25.20 20.97 28.48
C PRO A 204 26.27 20.39 29.41
N THR A 205 26.65 21.12 30.45
CA THR A 205 27.68 20.78 31.45
C THR A 205 27.21 19.82 32.54
N THR A 206 25.94 19.38 32.52
CA THR A 206 25.39 18.47 33.52
C THR A 206 26.20 17.18 33.64
N ASN A 207 26.59 16.80 34.86
CA ASN A 207 27.36 15.58 35.18
C ASN A 207 28.76 15.49 34.53
N LEU A 208 29.34 16.61 34.13
CA LEU A 208 30.74 16.69 33.73
C LEU A 208 31.64 17.09 34.90
N ASP A 209 32.87 16.60 34.88
CA ASP A 209 33.93 17.14 35.72
C ASP A 209 34.53 18.41 35.08
N VAL A 210 35.28 19.14 35.89
CA VAL A 210 35.88 20.42 35.53
C VAL A 210 36.73 20.34 34.25
N GLN A 211 37.47 19.25 34.06
CA GLN A 211 38.35 19.09 32.90
C GLN A 211 37.54 18.83 31.63
N LYS A 212 36.50 17.99 31.72
CA LYS A 212 35.57 17.74 30.61
C LYS A 212 34.76 18.97 30.22
N ILE A 213 34.48 19.88 31.16
CA ILE A 213 33.81 21.16 30.87
C ILE A 213 34.69 22.05 29.98
N ASP A 214 35.98 22.18 30.29
CA ASP A 214 36.91 22.96 29.47
C ASP A 214 37.07 22.32 28.09
N ASP A 215 37.29 21.00 28.04
CA ASP A 215 37.38 20.26 26.79
C ASP A 215 36.11 20.47 25.95
N MET A 216 34.92 20.44 26.58
CA MET A 216 33.64 20.69 25.90
C MET A 216 33.53 22.11 25.35
N ALA A 217 33.94 23.11 26.10
CA ALA A 217 33.90 24.49 25.64
C ALA A 217 34.80 24.69 24.42
N GLU A 218 36.01 24.11 24.43
CA GLU A 218 36.94 24.14 23.30
C GLU A 218 36.36 23.36 22.10
N MET A 219 35.75 22.20 22.35
CA MET A 219 35.05 21.41 21.34
C MET A 219 33.92 22.18 20.64
N LEU A 220 33.12 22.95 21.39
CA LEU A 220 32.06 23.78 20.81
C LEU A 220 32.61 24.99 20.06
N VAL A 221 33.72 25.58 20.53
CA VAL A 221 34.44 26.63 19.79
C VAL A 221 34.92 26.09 18.44
N ASP A 222 35.54 24.92 18.43
CA ASP A 222 36.03 24.29 17.20
C ASP A 222 34.87 24.00 16.23
N LEU A 223 33.72 23.58 16.76
CA LEU A 223 32.49 23.42 15.97
C LEU A 223 32.01 24.75 15.36
N ILE A 224 31.91 25.81 16.17
CA ILE A 224 31.49 27.15 15.71
C ILE A 224 32.45 27.66 14.64
N ASN A 225 33.76 27.48 14.83
CA ASN A 225 34.79 27.92 13.89
C ASN A 225 34.75 27.10 12.59
N ALA A 226 34.64 25.78 12.68
CA ALA A 226 34.49 24.90 11.52
C ALA A 226 33.27 25.27 10.65
N ARG A 227 32.23 25.84 11.26
CA ARG A 227 31.02 26.34 10.59
C ARG A 227 31.17 27.75 10.06
N SER A 228 31.97 28.59 10.71
CA SER A 228 32.15 30.00 10.38
C SER A 228 33.15 30.22 9.23
N VAL A 229 34.14 29.33 9.06
CA VAL A 229 35.26 29.49 8.11
C VAL A 229 34.97 28.91 6.71
N ASP A 230 34.01 28.00 6.55
CA ASP A 230 33.66 27.37 5.26
C ASP A 230 32.88 28.31 4.29
N GLY A 231 33.09 29.63 4.39
CA GLY A 231 32.53 30.69 3.56
C GLY A 231 33.03 30.77 2.11
N GLY A 232 33.29 29.61 1.49
CA GLY A 232 33.52 29.47 0.05
C GLY A 232 32.26 28.96 -0.66
N ASP A 233 31.56 29.85 -1.36
CA ASP A 233 30.59 29.61 -2.46
C ASP A 233 29.37 28.69 -2.25
N ARG A 234 29.15 28.11 -1.06
CA ARG A 234 27.84 27.59 -0.65
C ARG A 234 27.31 28.47 0.44
N ALA A 235 26.37 29.35 0.09
CA ALA A 235 25.56 30.17 1.00
C ALA A 235 25.62 29.65 2.44
N ALA A 236 26.38 30.34 3.28
CA ALA A 236 26.59 30.02 4.69
C ALA A 236 25.24 29.64 5.30
N ARG A 237 25.03 28.34 5.55
CA ARG A 237 23.85 27.91 6.30
C ARG A 237 23.94 28.63 7.63
N ALA A 238 22.99 29.53 7.90
CA ALA A 238 22.94 30.24 9.16
C ALA A 238 22.82 29.20 10.28
N PHE A 239 23.93 29.00 11.00
CA PHE A 239 23.98 28.15 12.18
C PHE A 239 23.87 29.04 13.40
N GLN A 240 22.82 28.86 14.18
CA GLN A 240 22.62 29.59 15.42
C GLN A 240 22.69 28.61 16.58
N LEU A 241 23.67 28.84 17.46
CA LEU A 241 23.84 28.07 18.69
C LEU A 241 23.32 28.88 19.87
N ILE A 242 22.37 28.31 20.60
CA ILE A 242 21.83 28.85 21.85
C ILE A 242 22.29 27.94 22.97
N ILE A 243 22.98 28.50 23.96
CA ILE A 243 23.46 27.76 25.13
C ILE A 243 22.80 28.37 26.36
N ILE A 244 22.17 27.51 27.16
CA ILE A 244 21.62 27.86 28.46
C ILE A 244 22.47 27.13 29.49
N THR A 245 23.08 27.85 30.41
CA THR A 245 23.92 27.26 31.45
C THR A 245 23.99 28.16 32.66
N HIS A 246 24.25 27.57 33.83
CA HIS A 246 24.65 28.29 35.05
C HIS A 246 26.14 28.11 35.38
N ASP A 247 26.91 27.44 34.52
CA ASP A 247 28.35 27.24 34.70
C ASP A 247 29.15 28.44 34.19
N GLU A 248 29.58 29.30 35.13
CA GLU A 248 30.37 30.50 34.84
C GLU A 248 31.72 30.20 34.18
N ARG A 249 32.33 29.03 34.44
CA ARG A 249 33.60 28.65 33.82
C ARG A 249 33.39 28.34 32.35
N PHE A 250 32.36 27.58 32.03
CA PHE A 250 31.97 27.26 30.67
C PHE A 250 31.63 28.53 29.87
N VAL A 251 30.85 29.45 30.46
CA VAL A 251 30.55 30.76 29.85
C VAL A 251 31.83 31.56 29.61
N SER A 252 32.76 31.60 30.57
CA SER A 252 34.01 32.34 30.44
C SER A 252 34.87 31.83 29.27
N THR A 253 34.97 30.51 29.09
CA THR A 253 35.71 29.90 27.97
C THR A 253 35.04 30.22 26.63
N LEU A 254 33.72 30.05 26.52
CA LEU A 254 32.98 30.39 25.30
C LEU A 254 33.07 31.90 24.98
N ARG A 255 32.97 32.76 25.99
CA ARG A 255 33.12 34.21 25.85
C ARG A 255 34.47 34.59 25.27
N ARG A 256 35.55 33.94 25.73
CA ARG A 256 36.92 34.22 25.28
C ARG A 256 37.17 33.76 23.84
N HIS A 257 36.68 32.57 23.49
CA HIS A 257 37.09 31.88 22.26
C HIS A 257 36.04 31.92 21.14
N ALA A 258 34.74 31.82 21.47
CA ALA A 258 33.65 31.86 20.48
C ALA A 258 33.11 33.29 20.24
N ARG A 259 33.36 34.24 21.16
CA ARG A 259 32.95 35.65 21.06
C ARG A 259 31.48 35.82 20.66
N PRO A 260 30.52 35.39 21.50
CA PRO A 260 29.09 35.51 21.19
C PRO A 260 28.69 36.99 21.05
N GLU A 261 27.79 37.30 20.12
CA GLU A 261 27.32 38.67 19.89
C GLU A 261 26.56 39.24 21.10
N ILE A 262 25.74 38.40 21.74
CA ILE A 262 24.87 38.78 22.86
C ILE A 262 24.91 37.68 23.91
N ILE A 263 25.09 38.07 25.17
CA ILE A 263 24.90 37.21 26.34
C ILE A 263 23.65 37.68 27.09
N TYR A 264 22.75 36.74 27.39
CA TYR A 264 21.54 37.02 28.16
C TYR A 264 21.69 36.46 29.57
N HIS A 265 21.46 37.30 30.58
CA HIS A 265 21.39 36.89 31.98
C HIS A 265 19.93 36.86 32.43
N VAL A 266 19.51 35.76 33.04
CA VAL A 266 18.15 35.57 33.54
C VAL A 266 18.21 35.48 35.06
N ALA A 267 17.51 36.38 35.76
CA ALA A 267 17.46 36.43 37.21
C ALA A 267 16.02 36.69 37.70
N LYS A 268 15.70 36.29 38.94
CA LYS A 268 14.41 36.66 39.56
C LYS A 268 14.51 38.04 40.19
N ASP A 269 13.44 38.82 40.07
CA ASP A 269 13.29 40.07 40.79
C ASP A 269 12.86 39.87 42.24
N VAL A 270 12.77 40.98 42.99
CA VAL A 270 12.30 41.01 44.38
C VAL A 270 10.88 40.45 44.57
N ASN A 271 10.09 40.38 43.50
CA ASN A 271 8.73 39.83 43.50
C ASN A 271 8.68 38.38 42.94
N GLY A 272 9.84 37.76 42.70
CA GLY A 272 9.94 36.40 42.16
C GLY A 272 9.66 36.27 40.66
N LYS A 273 9.51 37.38 39.91
CA LYS A 273 9.31 37.36 38.45
C LYS A 273 10.64 37.32 37.72
N SER A 274 10.72 36.54 36.65
CA SER A 274 11.92 36.47 35.80
C SER A 274 12.17 37.81 35.10
N ARG A 275 13.40 38.31 35.19
CA ARG A 275 13.92 39.46 34.44
C ARG A 275 15.12 39.02 33.62
N LEU A 276 15.19 39.55 32.41
CA LEU A 276 16.24 39.26 31.44
C LEU A 276 17.04 40.55 31.20
N THR A 277 18.35 40.46 31.37
CA THR A 277 19.30 41.53 31.03
C THR A 277 20.20 41.04 29.89
N GLN A 278 20.56 41.94 28.98
CA GLN A 278 21.42 41.61 27.84
C GLN A 278 22.74 42.36 27.96
N GLU A 279 23.84 41.67 27.67
CA GLU A 279 25.17 42.23 27.51
C GLU A 279 25.58 42.02 26.05
N ARG A 280 25.83 43.11 25.30
CA ARG A 280 26.38 43.04 23.95
C ARG A 280 27.90 43.05 24.03
N MET A 281 28.54 42.10 23.37
CA MET A 281 29.99 42.09 23.24
C MET A 281 30.36 42.97 22.04
N ASN A 282 30.99 44.12 22.28
CA ASN A 282 31.53 44.95 21.20
C ASN A 282 32.68 44.19 20.52
N ALA A 283 32.63 44.13 19.19
CA ALA A 283 33.61 43.45 18.34
C ALA A 283 35.04 43.99 18.50
#